data_AF-A0A351EYZ4-F1
#
_entry.id   AF-A0A351EYZ4-F1
#
_cell.length_a   1.000
_cell.length_b   1.000
_cell.length_c   1.000
_cell.angle_alpha   90.00
_cell.angle_beta   90.00
_cell.angle_gamma   90.00
#
_symmetry.space_group_name_H-M   'P 1'
#
loop_
_entity.id
_entity.type
_entity.pdbx_description
1 polymer ?
#
loop_
_entity_poly.entity_id
_entity_poly.type
_entity_poly.pdbx_seq_one_letter_code
_entity_poly.pdbx_strand_id
1 'polypeptide(L)'
;HGDSMLPIESGSIVIASYVENLSGLKDQKTYIVISRQEGVVYKRIQQLKDQNQLLLISDNELYKPYTIHYREIAELWQYYAHLSFSDSKAAFNSLLEDKLAEIKYELKIIRDQLQTD
;
A
#
# COMPACT_ATOMS: atom_id res chain seq x y z
N HIS A 1 2.99 9.61 7.98
CA HIS A 1 3.32 9.95 6.59
C HIS A 1 3.14 8.70 5.74
N GLY A 2 2.30 8.79 4.71
CA GLY A 2 1.68 7.66 4.01
C GLY A 2 2.33 7.33 2.67
N ASP A 3 3.66 7.42 2.58
CA ASP A 3 4.41 7.30 1.33
C ASP A 3 4.53 5.84 0.83
N SER A 4 3.91 4.90 1.56
CA SER A 4 3.98 3.47 1.29
C SER A 4 3.06 2.98 0.16
N MET A 5 2.15 3.80 -0.38
CA MET A 5 1.25 3.40 -1.47
C MET A 5 1.03 4.59 -2.40
N LEU A 6 1.41 4.48 -3.68
CA LEU A 6 1.10 5.47 -4.73
C LEU A 6 -0.35 5.29 -5.25
N PRO A 7 -1.09 6.39 -5.51
CA PRO A 7 -1.52 7.32 -4.49
C PRO A 7 -3.06 7.29 -4.41
N ILE A 8 -3.58 6.77 -3.31
CA ILE A 8 -4.81 7.38 -2.81
C ILE A 8 -4.36 8.76 -2.33
N GLU A 9 -4.78 9.81 -3.04
CA GLU A 9 -4.36 11.16 -2.75
C GLU A 9 -4.74 11.54 -1.32
N SER A 10 -3.90 12.33 -0.66
CA SER A 10 -4.25 12.88 0.66
C SER A 10 -5.55 13.65 0.57
N GLY A 11 -6.48 13.38 1.49
CA GLY A 11 -7.83 13.94 1.48
C GLY A 11 -8.86 13.11 0.72
N SER A 12 -8.47 12.01 0.06
CA SER A 12 -9.42 11.09 -0.54
C SER A 12 -10.26 10.36 0.51
N ILE A 13 -11.48 9.98 0.14
CA ILE A 13 -12.36 9.12 0.95
C ILE A 13 -12.21 7.68 0.50
N VAL A 14 -11.98 6.77 1.44
CA VAL A 14 -11.96 5.32 1.18
C VAL A 14 -13.32 4.70 1.52
N ILE A 15 -13.84 3.89 0.60
CA ILE A 15 -15.06 3.10 0.76
C ILE A 15 -14.64 1.64 1.00
N ALA A 16 -15.01 1.11 2.17
CA ALA A 16 -14.63 -0.22 2.62
C ALA A 16 -15.78 -0.92 3.36
N SER A 17 -15.75 -2.25 3.40
CA SER A 17 -16.69 -3.05 4.20
C SER A 17 -15.98 -3.63 5.41
N TYR A 18 -16.63 -3.58 6.57
CA TYR A 18 -16.14 -4.25 7.77
C TYR A 18 -16.06 -5.76 7.53
N VAL A 19 -15.00 -6.39 8.05
CA VAL A 19 -14.80 -7.84 7.99
C VAL A 19 -15.16 -8.43 9.36
N GLU A 20 -16.36 -9.02 9.46
CA GLU A 20 -16.85 -9.64 10.70
C GLU A 20 -16.12 -10.95 11.05
N ASN A 21 -15.66 -11.68 10.02
CA ASN A 21 -15.05 -12.99 10.18
C ASN A 21 -13.84 -13.13 9.25
N LEU A 22 -12.71 -13.57 9.82
CA LEU A 22 -11.45 -13.80 9.10
C LEU A 22 -11.54 -14.85 7.99
N SER A 23 -12.54 -15.74 8.02
CA SER A 23 -12.80 -16.69 6.92
C SER A 23 -13.17 -16.02 5.60
N GLY A 24 -13.66 -14.78 5.63
CA GLY A 24 -13.98 -13.99 4.44
C GLY A 24 -12.76 -13.35 3.77
N LEU A 25 -11.56 -13.48 4.36
CA LEU A 25 -10.36 -12.84 3.84
C LEU A 25 -9.91 -13.46 2.52
N LYS A 26 -9.60 -12.56 1.59
CA LYS A 26 -9.09 -12.86 0.26
C LYS A 26 -7.66 -12.37 0.14
N ASP A 27 -6.76 -13.30 -0.16
CA ASP A 27 -5.36 -12.99 -0.41
C ASP A 27 -5.22 -12.08 -1.62
N GLN A 28 -4.13 -11.30 -1.64
CA GLN A 28 -3.82 -10.32 -2.66
C GLN A 28 -4.88 -9.23 -2.84
N LYS A 29 -5.80 -9.04 -1.88
CA LYS A 29 -6.71 -7.88 -1.80
C LYS A 29 -6.20 -6.87 -0.78
N THR A 30 -6.63 -5.62 -0.94
CA THR A 30 -6.26 -4.52 -0.05
C THR A 30 -7.27 -4.36 1.07
N TYR A 31 -6.76 -4.07 2.26
CA TYR A 31 -7.55 -3.89 3.47
C TYR A 31 -7.02 -2.68 4.22
N ILE A 32 -7.93 -2.04 4.95
CA ILE A 32 -7.60 -1.10 6.01
C ILE A 32 -7.48 -1.95 7.27
N VAL A 33 -6.28 -2.01 7.82
CA VAL A 33 -5.95 -2.75 9.04
C VAL A 33 -5.82 -1.74 10.16
N ILE A 34 -6.64 -1.89 11.19
CA ILE A 34 -6.53 -1.11 12.42
C ILE A 34 -5.86 -2.03 13.45
N SER A 35 -4.63 -1.73 13.81
CA SER A 35 -3.90 -2.46 14.84
C SER A 35 -4.06 -1.80 16.20
N ARG A 36 -3.94 -2.61 17.25
CA ARG A 36 -4.09 -2.15 18.65
C ARG A 36 -2.96 -1.22 19.10
N GLN A 37 -1.79 -1.29 18.45
CA GLN A 37 -0.57 -0.60 18.89
C GLN A 37 -0.02 0.39 17.85
N GLU A 38 -0.18 0.09 16.56
CA GLU A 38 0.50 0.83 15.48
C GLU A 38 -0.45 1.72 14.67
N GLY A 39 -1.75 1.72 15.00
CA GLY A 39 -2.75 2.58 14.37
C GLY A 39 -3.33 1.99 13.09
N VAL A 40 -3.61 2.84 12.11
CA VAL A 40 -4.35 2.50 10.88
C VAL A 40 -3.41 2.43 9.70
N VAL A 41 -3.45 1.32 8.96
CA VAL A 41 -2.67 1.13 7.72
C VAL A 41 -3.53 0.60 6.59
N TYR A 42 -3.18 0.96 5.34
CA TYR A 42 -3.77 0.41 4.13
C TYR A 42 -2.73 -0.47 3.43
N LYS A 43 -3.00 -1.78 3.34
CA LYS A 43 -2.05 -2.78 2.84
C LYS A 43 -2.75 -3.88 2.06
N ARG A 44 -2.02 -4.52 1.15
CA ARG A 44 -2.43 -5.80 0.56
C ARG A 44 -2.12 -6.91 1.55
N ILE A 45 -3.02 -7.89 1.69
CA ILE A 45 -2.84 -8.97 2.66
C ILE A 45 -2.64 -10.32 1.99
N GLN A 46 -1.89 -11.18 2.67
CA GLN A 46 -1.83 -12.61 2.41
C GLN A 46 -1.98 -13.34 3.75
N GLN A 47 -2.86 -14.34 3.80
CA GLN A 47 -3.09 -15.13 5.00
C GLN A 47 -1.96 -16.14 5.23
N LEU A 48 -1.43 -16.17 6.45
CA LEU A 48 -0.53 -17.22 6.95
C LEU A 48 -1.29 -18.04 7.99
N LYS A 49 -2.23 -18.87 7.52
CA LYS A 49 -3.22 -19.56 8.37
C LYS A 49 -2.58 -20.41 9.46
N ASP A 50 -1.53 -21.14 9.14
CA ASP A 50 -0.82 -22.01 10.09
C ASP A 50 -0.12 -21.24 11.22
N GLN A 51 0.12 -19.94 11.02
CA GLN A 51 0.82 -19.06 11.97
C GLN A 51 -0.13 -18.08 12.67
N ASN A 52 -1.43 -18.10 12.36
CA ASN A 52 -2.40 -17.13 12.86
C ASN A 52 -2.00 -15.66 12.59
N GLN A 53 -1.39 -15.42 11.43
CA GLN A 53 -0.87 -14.11 11.03
C GLN A 53 -1.40 -13.68 9.65
N LEU A 54 -1.36 -12.37 9.42
CA LEU A 54 -1.44 -11.76 8.09
C LEU A 54 -0.07 -11.24 7.71
N LEU A 55 0.35 -11.51 6.48
CA LEU A 55 1.43 -10.78 5.83
C LEU A 55 0.85 -9.52 5.20
N LEU A 56 1.35 -8.35 5.62
CA LEU A 56 0.99 -7.04 5.10
C LEU A 56 2.02 -6.59 4.07
N ILE A 57 1.56 -6.39 2.84
CA ILE A 57 2.38 -6.10 1.66
C ILE A 57 2.05 -4.69 1.20
N SER A 58 3.09 -3.90 0.93
CA SER A 58 2.96 -2.59 0.30
C SER A 58 2.96 -2.73 -1.21
N ASP A 59 2.13 -1.95 -1.89
CA ASP A 59 2.21 -1.77 -3.35
C ASP A 59 3.40 -0.87 -3.75
N ASN A 60 4.03 -0.18 -2.80
CA ASN A 60 5.35 0.43 -2.99
C ASN A 60 6.46 -0.56 -2.57
N GLU A 61 7.21 -1.06 -3.54
CA GLU A 61 8.25 -2.09 -3.35
C GLU A 61 9.40 -1.64 -2.44
N LEU A 62 9.58 -0.34 -2.22
CA LEU A 62 10.56 0.19 -1.25
C LEU A 62 10.26 -0.25 0.19
N TYR A 63 9.01 -0.60 0.48
CA TYR A 63 8.57 -1.02 1.81
C TYR A 63 8.45 -2.53 1.88
N LYS A 64 9.32 -3.15 2.67
CA LYS A 64 9.33 -4.59 2.88
C LYS A 64 8.01 -5.07 3.52
N PRO A 65 7.47 -6.23 3.08
CA PRO A 65 6.36 -6.87 3.77
C PRO A 65 6.71 -7.20 5.22
N TYR A 66 5.71 -7.18 6.10
CA TYR A 66 5.84 -7.58 7.50
C TYR A 66 4.58 -8.32 7.96
N THR A 67 4.68 -9.09 9.03
CA THR A 67 3.54 -9.86 9.54
C THR A 67 2.91 -9.21 10.76
N ILE A 68 1.60 -9.45 10.94
CA ILE A 68 0.84 -9.07 12.14
C ILE A 68 0.01 -10.27 12.59
N HIS A 69 -0.03 -10.51 13.91
CA HIS A 69 -0.85 -11.57 14.47
C HIS A 69 -2.32 -11.16 14.53
N TYR A 70 -3.26 -12.07 14.28
CA TYR A 70 -4.70 -11.76 14.33
C TYR A 70 -5.16 -11.09 15.63
N ARG A 71 -4.53 -11.42 16.78
CA ARG A 71 -4.86 -10.84 18.09
C ARG A 71 -4.51 -9.34 18.20
N GLU A 72 -3.57 -8.88 17.39
CA GLU A 72 -3.09 -7.49 17.38
C GLU A 72 -3.94 -6.61 16.47
N ILE A 73 -4.79 -7.21 15.64
CA ILE A 73 -5.76 -6.51 14.80
C ILE A 73 -6.97 -6.17 15.67
N ALA A 74 -7.30 -4.88 15.73
CA ALA A 74 -8.53 -4.38 16.35
C ALA A 74 -9.69 -4.46 15.37
N GLU A 75 -9.48 -3.99 14.15
CA GLU A 75 -10.48 -4.02 13.08
C GLU A 75 -9.83 -4.27 11.73
N LEU A 76 -10.61 -4.82 10.80
CA LEU A 76 -10.19 -5.07 9.45
C LEU A 76 -11.32 -4.72 8.50
N TRP A 77 -11.00 -3.96 7.47
CA TRP A 77 -11.99 -3.49 6.50
C TRP A 77 -11.50 -3.78 5.09
N GLN A 78 -12.28 -4.51 4.30
CA GLN A 78 -11.96 -4.80 2.92
C GLN A 78 -12.18 -3.56 2.07
N TYR A 79 -11.15 -3.13 1.33
CA TYR A 79 -11.24 -2.02 0.40
C TYR A 79 -12.12 -2.37 -0.81
N TYR A 80 -12.92 -1.40 -1.27
CA TYR A 80 -13.71 -1.49 -2.51
C TYR A 80 -13.40 -0.37 -3.49
N ALA A 81 -13.39 0.87 -3.01
CA ALA A 81 -13.22 2.05 -3.85
C ALA A 81 -12.65 3.22 -3.05
N HIS A 82 -12.20 4.27 -3.73
CA HIS A 82 -11.95 5.56 -3.12
C HIS A 82 -12.44 6.68 -4.04
N LEU A 83 -12.65 7.86 -3.45
CA LEU A 83 -12.99 9.10 -4.13
C LEU A 83 -11.89 10.11 -3.85
N SER A 84 -11.22 10.57 -4.89
CA SER A 84 -10.23 11.64 -4.83
C SER A 84 -10.89 12.98 -5.20
N PHE A 85 -10.42 14.07 -4.59
CA PHE A 85 -10.99 15.41 -4.79
C PHE A 85 -10.09 16.33 -5.62
N SER A 86 -9.00 15.82 -6.21
CA SER A 86 -8.20 16.63 -7.13
C SER A 86 -8.79 16.56 -8.55
N ASP A 87 -9.13 17.73 -9.08
CA ASP A 87 -9.46 17.96 -10.51
C ASP A 87 -8.28 18.68 -11.21
N SER A 88 -7.09 18.61 -10.60
CA SER A 88 -5.94 19.34 -11.09
C SER A 88 -5.20 18.51 -12.14
N LYS A 89 -5.43 18.84 -13.42
CA LYS A 89 -4.60 18.35 -14.53
C LYS A 89 -3.09 18.61 -14.28
N ALA A 90 -2.77 19.67 -13.54
CA ALA A 90 -1.40 19.99 -13.14
C ALA A 90 -0.85 18.99 -12.10
N ALA A 91 -1.67 18.53 -11.15
CA ALA A 91 -1.24 17.52 -10.17
C ALA A 91 -0.91 16.18 -10.85
N PHE A 92 -1.73 15.75 -11.80
CA PHE A 92 -1.45 14.55 -12.59
C PHE A 92 -0.17 14.67 -13.41
N ASN A 93 0.03 15.80 -14.11
CA ASN A 93 1.25 16.04 -14.87
C ASN A 93 2.49 16.10 -13.97
N SER A 94 2.41 16.75 -12.81
CA SER A 94 3.50 16.81 -11.83
C SER A 94 3.87 15.41 -11.34
N LEU A 95 2.88 14.58 -10.99
CA LEU A 95 3.11 13.20 -10.58
C LEU A 95 3.80 12.38 -11.69
N LEU A 96 3.38 12.56 -12.95
CA LEU A 96 4.03 11.93 -14.09
C LEU A 96 5.47 12.41 -14.27
N GLU A 97 5.72 13.71 -14.15
CA GLU A 97 7.06 14.29 -14.24
C GLU A 97 7.98 13.74 -13.15
N ASP A 98 7.51 13.66 -11.90
CA ASP A 98 8.25 13.08 -10.78
C ASP A 98 8.59 11.60 -11.04
N LYS A 99 7.61 10.81 -11.50
CA LYS A 99 7.83 9.40 -11.85
C LYS A 99 8.81 9.23 -13.01
N LEU A 100 8.75 10.09 -14.02
CA LEU A 100 9.68 10.08 -15.14
C LEU A 100 11.10 10.47 -14.70
N ALA A 101 11.24 11.40 -13.75
CA ALA A 101 12.53 11.79 -13.20
C ALA A 101 13.16 10.63 -12.40
N GLU A 102 12.37 9.92 -11.60
CA GLU A 102 12.79 8.73 -10.85
C GLU A 102 13.29 7.62 -11.80
N ILE A 103 12.51 7.28 -12.83
CA ILE A 103 12.92 6.28 -13.85
C ILE A 103 14.23 6.71 -14.53
N LYS A 104 14.36 7.98 -14.92
CA LYS A 104 15.60 8.49 -15.54
C LYS A 104 16.80 8.36 -14.61
N TYR A 105 16.60 8.57 -13.31
CA TYR A 105 17.64 8.44 -12.31
C TYR A 105 18.09 6.98 -12.13
N GLU A 106 17.16 6.04 -11.99
CA GLU A 106 17.49 4.61 -11.89
C GLU A 106 18.21 4.09 -13.15
N LEU A 107 17.75 4.48 -14.34
CA LEU A 107 18.42 4.14 -15.60
C LEU A 107 19.84 4.68 -15.68
N LYS A 108 20.10 5.86 -15.11
CA LYS A 108 21.45 6.41 -15.04
C LYS A 108 22.34 5.56 -14.13
N ILE A 109 21.87 5.18 -12.93
CA ILE A 109 22.62 4.31 -12.01
C ILE A 109 22.97 2.99 -12.70
N ILE A 110 22.01 2.34 -13.35
CA ILE A 110 22.23 1.06 -14.04
C ILE A 110 23.25 1.24 -15.18
N ARG A 111 23.14 2.31 -15.98
CA ARG A 111 24.11 2.60 -17.04
C ARG A 111 25.52 2.78 -16.49
N ASP A 112 25.67 3.55 -15.40
CA ASP A 112 26.98 3.85 -14.82
C ASP A 112 27.63 2.56 -14.27
N GLN A 113 26.85 1.66 -13.66
CA GLN A 113 27.33 0.34 -13.21
C GLN A 113 27.84 -0.53 -14.37
N LEU A 114 27.11 -0.57 -15.49
CA LEU A 114 27.49 -1.37 -16.68
C LEU A 114 28.70 -0.81 -17.45
N GLN A 115 29.09 0.44 -17.22
CA GLN A 115 30.28 1.06 -17.83
C GLN A 115 31.55 0.90 -16.98
N THR A 116 31.43 0.34 -15.77
CA THR A 116 32.55 0.13 -14.86
C THR A 116 33.13 -1.29 -14.92
N ASP A 117 32.53 -2.17 -15.74
CA ASP A 117 32.98 -3.52 -16.11
C ASP A 117 33.59 -3.54 -17.53
#